data_AF-A0A354ZCU1-F1
#
_entry.id   AF-A0A354ZCU1-F1
#
_cell.length_a   1.000
_cell.length_b   1.000
_cell.length_c   1.000
_cell.angle_alpha   90.00
_cell.angle_beta   90.00
_cell.angle_gamma   90.00
#
_symmetry.space_group_name_H-M   'P 1'
#
loop_
_entity.id
_entity.type
_entity.pdbx_description
1 polymer ?
#
loop_
_entity_poly.entity_id
_entity_poly.type
_entity_poly.pdbx_seq_one_letter_code
_entity_poly.pdbx_strand_id
1 'polypeptide(L)'
;MQRRYGAYAALLAIFVLLFSGCDALISNAFKEVNLGQPSAEKLKEADAATLLEDSGISTGSVSDAFIETIVDDTETMNAVLETLQATVDDPTAAPSDVQAAQALILDIKLADIGADEVADNLNTAIGELTNLASEDGGEDIEPADIIDALLPPSLADDPDKLAEFIDNIEALAGDVDTLAAKIDDNGGTVAEGLDIATMAQTAAIVKFVEIVDPAVGYATTGEAIADLVEDLKDPDFEPDMNDYFASEPDIASLADDPTLQTLFTAAGMGDLLEQLSGGDS
;
A
#
# COMPACT_ATOMS: atom_id res chain seq x y z
N MET A 1 -20.24 -22.98 8.79
CA MET A 1 -20.71 -22.13 7.68
C MET A 1 -20.51 -20.64 7.96
N GLN A 2 -21.09 -20.02 9.00
CA GLN A 2 -20.84 -18.59 9.30
C GLN A 2 -19.38 -18.23 9.64
N ARG A 3 -18.63 -19.12 10.30
CA ARG A 3 -17.19 -18.91 10.60
C ARG A 3 -16.27 -19.07 9.39
N ARG A 4 -16.76 -19.69 8.30
CA ARG A 4 -16.01 -19.86 7.05
C ARG A 4 -16.04 -18.56 6.23
N TYR A 5 -17.12 -17.79 6.30
CA TYR A 5 -17.23 -16.49 5.62
C TYR A 5 -16.41 -15.37 6.26
N GLY A 6 -16.05 -15.44 7.55
CA GLY A 6 -15.25 -14.41 8.21
C GLY A 6 -13.79 -14.38 7.75
N ALA A 7 -13.18 -15.56 7.58
CA ALA A 7 -11.83 -15.74 7.04
C ALA A 7 -11.72 -15.24 5.58
N TYR A 8 -12.67 -15.67 4.73
CA TYR A 8 -12.77 -15.18 3.36
C TYR A 8 -13.14 -13.70 3.30
N ALA A 9 -13.97 -13.18 4.20
CA ALA A 9 -14.32 -11.75 4.23
C ALA A 9 -13.20 -10.87 4.78
N ALA A 10 -12.31 -11.37 5.63
CA ALA A 10 -11.14 -10.63 6.11
C ALA A 10 -10.06 -10.52 5.02
N LEU A 11 -9.75 -11.63 4.33
CA LEU A 11 -8.87 -11.61 3.15
C LEU A 11 -9.51 -10.87 1.97
N LEU A 12 -10.78 -11.10 1.68
CA LEU A 12 -11.52 -10.30 0.70
C LEU A 12 -11.66 -8.85 1.17
N ALA A 13 -11.62 -8.51 2.46
CA ALA A 13 -11.58 -7.12 2.94
C ALA A 13 -10.19 -6.51 2.79
N ILE A 14 -9.09 -7.27 2.96
CA ILE A 14 -7.73 -6.87 2.55
C ILE A 14 -7.76 -6.49 1.07
N PHE A 15 -8.32 -7.37 0.24
CA PHE A 15 -8.41 -7.13 -1.19
C PHE A 15 -9.49 -6.09 -1.57
N VAL A 16 -10.59 -5.94 -0.83
CA VAL A 16 -11.67 -4.96 -1.08
C VAL A 16 -11.32 -3.56 -0.60
N LEU A 17 -10.46 -3.44 0.41
CA LEU A 17 -9.77 -2.19 0.71
C LEU A 17 -8.88 -1.77 -0.47
N LEU A 18 -8.22 -2.71 -1.17
CA LEU A 18 -7.58 -2.44 -2.47
C LEU A 18 -8.62 -2.03 -3.55
N PHE A 19 -9.86 -2.55 -3.51
CA PHE A 19 -10.92 -2.29 -4.51
C PHE A 19 -11.73 -0.98 -4.32
N SER A 20 -11.68 -0.30 -3.18
CA SER A 20 -12.51 0.92 -2.97
C SER A 20 -11.86 2.24 -3.43
N GLY A 21 -10.60 2.19 -3.90
CA GLY A 21 -9.79 3.37 -4.27
C GLY A 21 -9.62 3.65 -5.77
N CYS A 22 -10.31 2.91 -6.64
CA CYS A 22 -10.08 2.79 -8.10
C CYS A 22 -10.27 4.06 -8.98
N ASP A 23 -10.01 5.26 -8.48
CA ASP A 23 -9.80 6.45 -9.32
C ASP A 23 -8.32 6.89 -9.38
N ALA A 24 -7.42 6.26 -8.60
CA ALA A 24 -6.00 6.65 -8.52
C ALA A 24 -5.03 5.83 -9.41
N LEU A 25 -5.43 4.67 -9.94
CA LEU A 25 -4.58 3.82 -10.80
C LEU A 25 -4.57 4.25 -12.28
N ILE A 26 -4.74 5.55 -12.56
CA ILE A 26 -4.69 6.08 -13.93
C ILE A 26 -3.27 6.50 -14.26
N SER A 27 -2.58 5.60 -14.98
CA SER A 27 -1.41 5.85 -15.83
C SER A 27 -1.24 7.34 -16.20
N ASN A 28 -0.24 8.00 -15.60
CA ASN A 28 0.02 9.39 -15.93
C ASN A 28 0.52 9.52 -17.38
N ALA A 29 0.01 10.53 -18.08
CA ALA A 29 0.28 10.81 -19.49
C ALA A 29 1.68 11.41 -19.74
N PHE A 30 2.58 11.37 -18.76
CA PHE A 30 3.99 11.77 -18.90
C PHE A 30 4.90 10.67 -19.46
N LYS A 31 4.37 9.45 -19.67
CA LYS A 31 5.05 8.28 -20.28
C LYS A 31 5.73 8.55 -21.64
N GLU A 32 5.40 9.64 -22.35
CA GLU A 32 5.84 9.83 -23.75
C GLU A 32 7.01 10.79 -23.98
N VAL A 33 7.53 11.50 -22.97
CA VAL A 33 8.54 12.55 -23.23
C VAL A 33 9.75 12.43 -22.30
N ASN A 34 10.51 11.36 -22.52
CA ASN A 34 11.77 11.00 -21.87
C ASN A 34 12.92 11.99 -22.18
N LEU A 35 12.73 13.28 -21.87
CA LEU A 35 13.65 14.38 -22.18
C LEU A 35 13.98 15.18 -20.92
N GLY A 36 15.03 14.77 -20.22
CA GLY A 36 15.68 15.62 -19.19
C GLY A 36 15.97 14.96 -17.85
N GLN A 37 15.67 13.67 -17.67
CA GLN A 37 15.74 13.04 -16.34
C GLN A 37 17.18 12.94 -15.78
N PRO A 38 17.35 13.04 -14.45
CA PRO A 38 18.66 13.03 -13.81
C PRO A 38 19.25 11.60 -13.78
N SER A 39 20.58 11.48 -13.85
CA SER A 39 21.25 10.17 -13.66
C SER A 39 21.34 9.83 -12.17
N ALA A 40 21.55 8.55 -11.84
CA ALA A 40 21.73 8.08 -10.46
C ALA A 40 22.79 8.90 -9.70
N GLU A 41 23.94 9.21 -10.33
CA GLU A 41 24.97 10.04 -9.68
C GLU A 41 24.52 11.48 -9.40
N LYS A 42 23.61 12.03 -10.21
CA LYS A 42 23.06 13.36 -9.96
C LYS A 42 22.04 13.34 -8.83
N LEU A 43 21.18 12.32 -8.78
CA LEU A 43 20.18 12.17 -7.72
C LEU A 43 20.83 11.95 -6.36
N LYS A 44 21.90 11.15 -6.32
CA LYS A 44 22.67 10.88 -5.10
C LYS A 44 23.27 12.13 -4.45
N GLU A 45 23.60 13.14 -5.25
CA GLU A 45 24.20 14.41 -4.78
C GLU A 45 23.18 15.57 -4.75
N ALA A 46 21.93 15.33 -5.14
CA ALA A 46 20.89 16.34 -5.20
C ALA A 46 20.44 16.78 -3.80
N ASP A 47 20.10 18.06 -3.66
CA ASP A 47 19.41 18.52 -2.45
C ASP A 47 17.91 18.18 -2.50
N ALA A 48 17.25 18.30 -1.35
CA ALA A 48 15.82 17.97 -1.25
C ALA A 48 14.96 18.78 -2.22
N ALA A 49 15.25 20.07 -2.42
CA ALA A 49 14.49 20.90 -3.35
C ALA A 49 14.56 20.36 -4.79
N THR A 50 15.74 19.95 -5.23
CA THR A 50 15.97 19.34 -6.55
C THR A 50 15.25 17.98 -6.65
N LEU A 51 15.33 17.15 -5.61
CA LEU A 51 14.64 15.85 -5.58
C LEU A 51 13.12 15.99 -5.66
N LEU A 52 12.53 16.94 -4.93
CA LEU A 52 11.10 17.22 -4.96
C LEU A 52 10.65 17.78 -6.32
N GLU A 53 11.46 18.63 -6.95
CA GLU A 53 11.19 19.14 -8.30
C GLU A 53 11.29 18.04 -9.36
N ASP A 54 12.40 17.30 -9.39
CA ASP A 54 12.69 16.28 -10.40
C ASP A 54 11.79 15.04 -10.28
N SER A 55 11.33 14.71 -9.07
CA SER A 55 10.37 13.63 -8.84
C SER A 55 9.00 13.91 -9.44
N GLY A 56 8.56 15.17 -9.41
CA GLY A 56 7.20 15.58 -9.81
C GLY A 56 6.15 15.46 -8.71
N ILE A 57 6.53 15.06 -7.48
CA ILE A 57 5.60 14.83 -6.35
C ILE A 57 4.68 16.03 -6.06
N SER A 58 5.16 17.26 -6.25
CA SER A 58 4.39 18.49 -6.03
C SER A 58 3.49 18.89 -7.20
N THR A 59 3.44 18.08 -8.27
CA THR A 59 2.66 18.36 -9.49
C THR A 59 1.60 17.29 -9.80
N GLY A 60 1.45 16.29 -8.93
CA GLY A 60 0.36 15.32 -8.97
C GLY A 60 0.80 13.86 -9.05
N SER A 61 1.98 13.53 -9.57
CA SER A 61 2.52 12.17 -9.45
C SER A 61 4.04 12.17 -9.53
N VAL A 62 4.64 11.15 -8.93
CA VAL A 62 6.06 10.86 -9.14
C VAL A 62 6.28 10.25 -10.52
N SER A 63 7.45 10.51 -11.12
CA SER A 63 7.86 9.91 -12.38
C SER A 63 8.38 8.48 -12.21
N ASP A 64 7.84 7.51 -12.95
CA ASP A 64 8.29 6.10 -12.96
C ASP A 64 9.80 5.98 -13.17
N ALA A 65 10.36 6.67 -14.17
CA ALA A 65 11.79 6.58 -14.44
C ALA A 65 12.69 7.28 -13.39
N PHE A 66 12.15 8.24 -12.61
CA PHE A 66 12.85 8.77 -11.44
C PHE A 66 12.94 7.69 -10.37
N ILE A 67 11.82 7.01 -10.09
CA ILE A 67 11.74 5.89 -9.16
C ILE A 67 12.66 4.74 -9.61
N GLU A 68 12.56 4.28 -10.87
CA GLU A 68 13.39 3.23 -11.45
C GLU A 68 14.88 3.53 -11.27
N THR A 69 15.30 4.78 -11.57
CA THR A 69 16.71 5.20 -11.41
C THR A 69 17.19 5.12 -9.95
N ILE A 70 16.29 5.33 -8.98
CA ILE A 70 16.61 5.28 -7.55
C ILE A 70 16.64 3.83 -7.06
N VAL A 71 15.59 3.05 -7.33
CA VAL A 71 15.45 1.68 -6.79
C VAL A 71 16.46 0.71 -7.42
N ASP A 72 16.89 0.95 -8.67
CA ASP A 72 17.91 0.13 -9.34
C ASP A 72 19.32 0.28 -8.73
N ASP A 73 19.57 1.32 -7.93
CA ASP A 73 20.87 1.59 -7.30
C ASP A 73 20.71 1.84 -5.80
N THR A 74 20.97 0.81 -5.00
CA THR A 74 20.84 0.84 -3.53
C THR A 74 21.65 1.96 -2.87
N GLU A 75 22.80 2.37 -3.43
CA GLU A 75 23.59 3.46 -2.84
C GLU A 75 22.92 4.81 -3.07
N THR A 76 22.32 5.00 -4.25
CA THR A 76 21.54 6.18 -4.63
C THR A 76 20.26 6.25 -3.82
N MET A 77 19.52 5.14 -3.70
CA MET A 77 18.32 5.05 -2.86
C MET A 77 18.60 5.48 -1.42
N ASN A 78 19.61 4.91 -0.79
CA ASN A 78 19.94 5.25 0.60
C ASN A 78 20.30 6.74 0.76
N ALA A 79 21.05 7.33 -0.17
CA ALA A 79 21.41 8.75 -0.12
C ALA A 79 20.21 9.68 -0.33
N VAL A 80 19.31 9.33 -1.25
CA VAL A 80 18.06 10.06 -1.49
C VAL A 80 17.17 9.98 -0.26
N LEU A 81 16.94 8.79 0.30
CA LEU A 81 16.14 8.60 1.50
C LEU A 81 16.72 9.36 2.71
N GLU A 82 18.04 9.36 2.90
CA GLU A 82 18.69 10.15 3.96
C GLU A 82 18.45 11.65 3.78
N THR A 83 18.53 12.15 2.54
CA THR A 83 18.31 13.57 2.23
C THR A 83 16.85 14.00 2.45
N LEU A 84 15.90 13.17 2.04
CA LEU A 84 14.48 13.41 2.27
C LEU A 84 14.14 13.33 3.76
N GLN A 85 14.65 12.33 4.48
CA GLN A 85 14.43 12.19 5.92
C GLN A 85 14.98 13.39 6.69
N ALA A 86 16.15 13.90 6.31
CA ALA A 86 16.70 15.12 6.90
C ALA A 86 15.78 16.35 6.72
N THR A 87 15.02 16.40 5.62
CA THR A 87 13.99 17.44 5.40
C THR A 87 12.78 17.22 6.29
N VAL A 88 12.32 15.98 6.42
CA VAL A 88 11.20 15.60 7.30
C VAL A 88 11.49 15.95 8.77
N ASP A 89 12.74 15.78 9.18
CA ASP A 89 13.20 16.01 10.56
C ASP A 89 13.59 17.47 10.84
N ASP A 90 13.69 18.33 9.81
CA ASP A 90 14.06 19.74 9.96
C ASP A 90 12.86 20.56 10.48
N PRO A 91 12.91 21.09 11.72
CA PRO A 91 11.83 21.91 12.28
C PRO A 91 11.71 23.29 11.61
N THR A 92 12.61 23.64 10.71
CA THR A 92 12.64 24.91 9.98
C THR A 92 12.22 24.79 8.52
N ALA A 93 12.07 23.56 8.00
CA ALA A 93 11.59 23.31 6.65
C ALA A 93 10.13 23.75 6.49
N ALA A 94 9.75 24.12 5.26
CA ALA A 94 8.38 24.50 4.98
C ALA A 94 7.46 23.26 5.10
N PRO A 95 6.24 23.40 5.65
CA PRO A 95 5.32 22.26 5.76
C PRO A 95 5.04 21.56 4.43
N SER A 96 5.01 22.30 3.31
CA SER A 96 4.88 21.73 1.97
C SER A 96 6.02 20.76 1.62
N ASP A 97 7.25 21.15 1.94
CA ASP A 97 8.46 20.41 1.58
C ASP A 97 8.59 19.17 2.47
N VAL A 98 8.21 19.30 3.75
CA VAL A 98 8.17 18.20 4.71
C VAL A 98 7.14 17.14 4.30
N GLN A 99 5.93 17.53 3.93
CA GLN A 99 4.89 16.60 3.47
C GLN A 99 5.28 15.93 2.15
N ALA A 100 5.81 16.71 1.20
CA ALA A 100 6.26 16.18 -0.08
C ALA A 100 7.44 15.21 0.07
N ALA A 101 8.39 15.51 0.97
CA ALA A 101 9.50 14.61 1.26
C ALA A 101 9.03 13.30 1.89
N GLN A 102 8.11 13.35 2.85
CA GLN A 102 7.57 12.13 3.47
C GLN A 102 6.76 11.29 2.47
N ALA A 103 5.97 11.92 1.60
CA ALA A 103 5.25 11.21 0.55
C ALA A 103 6.20 10.56 -0.46
N LEU A 104 7.27 11.27 -0.86
CA LEU A 104 8.27 10.71 -1.78
C LEU A 104 9.05 9.54 -1.14
N ILE A 105 9.31 9.58 0.17
CA ILE A 105 9.89 8.44 0.91
C ILE A 105 8.97 7.22 0.80
N LEU A 106 7.65 7.40 0.98
CA LEU A 106 6.67 6.32 0.84
C LEU A 106 6.66 5.76 -0.59
N ASP A 107 6.61 6.62 -1.60
CA ASP A 107 6.62 6.19 -3.02
C ASP A 107 7.87 5.38 -3.37
N ILE A 108 9.06 5.83 -2.94
CA ILE A 108 10.32 5.11 -3.17
C ILE A 108 10.30 3.73 -2.49
N LYS A 109 9.88 3.68 -1.22
CA LYS A 109 9.85 2.40 -0.48
C LYS A 109 8.80 1.44 -1.03
N LEU A 110 7.63 1.93 -1.45
CA LEU A 110 6.59 1.12 -2.09
C LEU A 110 7.08 0.53 -3.43
N ALA A 111 7.81 1.31 -4.21
CA ALA A 111 8.40 0.83 -5.45
C ALA A 111 9.50 -0.21 -5.20
N ASP A 112 10.37 0.00 -4.20
CA ASP A 112 11.44 -0.94 -3.82
C ASP A 112 10.88 -2.31 -3.40
N ILE A 113 9.71 -2.34 -2.75
CA ILE A 113 9.04 -3.59 -2.36
C ILE A 113 8.24 -4.24 -3.51
N GLY A 114 8.16 -3.59 -4.68
CA GLY A 114 7.43 -4.11 -5.84
C GLY A 114 5.91 -3.91 -5.77
N ALA A 115 5.41 -2.91 -5.03
CA ALA A 115 3.98 -2.64 -4.93
C ALA A 115 3.32 -2.33 -6.29
N ASP A 116 4.08 -1.76 -7.24
CA ASP A 116 3.60 -1.48 -8.60
C ASP A 116 3.21 -2.76 -9.35
N GLU A 117 3.98 -3.84 -9.20
CA GLU A 117 3.67 -5.13 -9.83
C GLU A 117 2.37 -5.72 -9.28
N VAL A 118 2.16 -5.58 -7.96
CA VAL A 118 0.91 -6.01 -7.30
C VAL A 118 -0.27 -5.16 -7.78
N ALA A 119 -0.10 -3.84 -7.91
CA ALA A 119 -1.14 -2.93 -8.38
C ALA A 119 -1.52 -3.18 -9.85
N ASP A 120 -0.54 -3.42 -10.72
CA ASP A 120 -0.76 -3.77 -12.12
C ASP A 120 -1.46 -5.13 -12.27
N ASN A 121 -1.06 -6.12 -11.47
CA ASN A 121 -1.72 -7.42 -11.44
C ASN A 121 -3.17 -7.29 -10.98
N LEU A 122 -3.43 -6.52 -9.92
CA LEU A 122 -4.79 -6.24 -9.43
C LEU A 122 -5.68 -5.58 -10.48
N ASN A 123 -5.16 -4.59 -11.23
CA ASN A 123 -5.91 -3.94 -12.30
C ASN A 123 -6.34 -4.93 -13.40
N THR A 124 -5.49 -5.91 -13.68
CA THR A 124 -5.78 -7.00 -14.62
C THR A 124 -6.82 -7.96 -14.01
N ALA A 125 -6.66 -8.29 -12.73
CA ALA A 125 -7.53 -9.17 -11.96
C ALA A 125 -8.99 -8.69 -11.92
N ILE A 126 -9.26 -7.38 -11.87
CA ILE A 126 -10.64 -6.84 -11.87
C ILE A 126 -11.44 -7.37 -13.06
N GLY A 127 -10.83 -7.37 -14.25
CA GLY A 127 -11.48 -7.86 -15.47
C GLY A 127 -11.71 -9.37 -15.42
N GLU A 128 -10.72 -10.12 -14.91
CA GLU A 128 -10.75 -11.57 -14.81
C GLU A 128 -11.76 -12.06 -13.76
N LEU A 129 -11.77 -11.48 -12.57
CA LEU A 129 -12.74 -11.76 -11.50
C LEU A 129 -14.17 -11.44 -11.94
N THR A 130 -14.37 -10.35 -12.70
CA THR A 130 -15.69 -10.04 -13.27
C THR A 130 -16.12 -11.09 -14.29
N ASN A 131 -15.19 -11.63 -15.08
CA ASN A 131 -15.47 -12.70 -16.04
C ASN A 131 -15.75 -14.03 -15.32
N LEU A 132 -14.96 -14.39 -14.31
CA LEU A 132 -15.18 -15.57 -13.45
C LEU A 132 -16.56 -15.52 -12.77
N ALA A 133 -16.99 -14.35 -12.31
CA ALA A 133 -18.32 -14.15 -11.74
C ALA A 133 -19.46 -14.18 -12.78
N SER A 134 -19.15 -14.01 -14.08
CA SER A 134 -20.13 -13.88 -15.17
C SER A 134 -20.21 -15.13 -16.06
N GLU A 135 -19.29 -16.08 -15.95
CA GLU A 135 -19.35 -17.33 -16.71
C GLU A 135 -20.53 -18.19 -16.23
N ASP A 136 -21.45 -18.41 -17.17
CA ASP A 136 -22.77 -19.02 -17.06
C ASP A 136 -22.63 -20.50 -16.64
N GLY A 137 -22.48 -20.76 -15.34
CA GLY A 137 -22.19 -22.12 -14.88
C GLY A 137 -22.27 -22.44 -13.40
N GLY A 138 -22.26 -21.48 -12.47
CA GLY A 138 -22.42 -21.77 -11.04
C GLY A 138 -21.46 -22.83 -10.47
N GLU A 139 -20.26 -22.96 -11.07
CA GLU A 139 -19.15 -23.60 -10.39
C GLU A 139 -18.65 -22.62 -9.33
N ASP A 140 -18.50 -23.11 -8.10
CA ASP A 140 -17.98 -22.32 -6.98
C ASP A 140 -16.57 -21.86 -7.37
N ILE A 141 -16.36 -20.53 -7.49
CA ILE A 141 -15.02 -19.96 -7.71
C ILE A 141 -14.12 -20.47 -6.58
N GLU A 142 -13.04 -21.16 -6.91
CA GLU A 142 -12.13 -21.70 -5.91
C GLU A 142 -11.29 -20.55 -5.31
N PRO A 143 -10.97 -20.58 -4.00
CA PRO A 143 -10.10 -19.57 -3.39
C PRO A 143 -8.75 -19.44 -4.10
N ALA A 144 -8.22 -20.54 -4.65
CA ALA A 144 -7.01 -20.55 -5.46
C ALA A 144 -7.12 -19.67 -6.71
N ASP A 145 -8.24 -19.73 -7.45
CA ASP A 145 -8.47 -18.92 -8.64
C ASP A 145 -8.52 -17.42 -8.31
N ILE A 146 -9.05 -17.06 -7.15
CA ILE A 146 -9.10 -15.68 -6.66
C ILE A 146 -7.70 -15.21 -6.27
N ILE A 147 -6.94 -16.04 -5.53
CA ILE A 147 -5.58 -15.72 -5.10
C ILE A 147 -4.66 -15.54 -6.31
N ASP A 148 -4.71 -16.46 -7.27
CA ASP A 148 -3.85 -16.43 -8.47
C ASP A 148 -4.22 -15.27 -9.42
N ALA A 149 -5.49 -14.84 -9.43
CA ALA A 149 -5.88 -13.63 -10.15
C ALA A 149 -5.34 -12.37 -9.47
N LEU A 150 -5.34 -12.31 -8.14
CA LEU A 150 -5.03 -11.10 -7.38
C LEU A 150 -3.54 -10.87 -7.16
N LEU A 151 -2.78 -11.92 -6.85
CA LEU A 151 -1.36 -11.84 -6.60
C LEU A 151 -0.56 -12.04 -7.89
N PRO A 152 0.49 -11.24 -8.14
CA PRO A 152 1.38 -11.52 -9.26
C PRO A 152 2.05 -12.89 -9.06
N PRO A 153 2.38 -13.62 -10.15
CA PRO A 153 2.99 -14.95 -10.05
C PRO A 153 4.28 -14.98 -9.23
N SER A 154 5.00 -13.86 -9.19
CA SER A 154 6.22 -13.66 -8.39
C SER A 154 5.99 -13.80 -6.88
N LEU A 155 4.79 -13.50 -6.39
CA LEU A 155 4.36 -13.63 -4.99
C LEU A 155 3.46 -14.84 -4.76
N ALA A 156 2.56 -15.13 -5.72
CA ALA A 156 1.58 -16.20 -5.60
C ALA A 156 2.24 -17.60 -5.48
N ASP A 157 3.39 -17.81 -6.12
CA ASP A 157 4.08 -19.10 -6.18
C ASP A 157 5.29 -19.19 -5.23
N ASP A 158 5.51 -18.17 -4.38
CA ASP A 158 6.70 -18.04 -3.54
C ASP A 158 6.32 -17.49 -2.15
N PRO A 159 5.94 -18.38 -1.20
CA PRO A 159 5.50 -17.98 0.14
C PRO A 159 6.53 -17.11 0.88
N ASP A 160 7.83 -17.37 0.71
CA ASP A 160 8.90 -16.59 1.34
C ASP A 160 8.87 -15.12 0.84
N LYS A 161 8.64 -14.90 -0.47
CA LYS A 161 8.52 -13.55 -1.02
C LYS A 161 7.24 -12.85 -0.66
N LEU A 162 6.13 -13.60 -0.58
CA LEU A 162 4.87 -13.04 -0.10
C LEU A 162 5.00 -12.59 1.36
N ALA A 163 5.64 -13.39 2.21
CA ALA A 163 5.92 -13.02 3.59
C ALA A 163 6.80 -11.76 3.66
N GLU A 164 7.90 -11.72 2.91
CA GLU A 164 8.78 -10.55 2.84
C GLU A 164 8.05 -9.29 2.35
N PHE A 165 7.21 -9.42 1.33
CA PHE A 165 6.39 -8.31 0.81
C PHE A 165 5.47 -7.73 1.88
N ILE A 166 4.75 -8.59 2.62
CA ILE A 166 3.84 -8.18 3.69
C ILE A 166 4.59 -7.55 4.87
N ASP A 167 5.71 -8.14 5.29
CA ASP A 167 6.54 -7.59 6.37
C ASP A 167 7.13 -6.22 5.99
N ASN A 168 7.48 -6.04 4.72
CA ASN A 168 7.92 -4.75 4.21
C ASN A 168 6.79 -3.71 4.14
N ILE A 169 5.53 -4.11 3.90
CA ILE A 169 4.37 -3.23 4.04
C ILE A 169 4.19 -2.81 5.51
N GLU A 170 4.26 -3.77 6.44
CA GLU A 170 4.14 -3.48 7.88
C GLU A 170 5.19 -2.45 8.34
N ALA A 171 6.42 -2.57 7.82
CA ALA A 171 7.52 -1.65 8.14
C ALA A 171 7.25 -0.19 7.73
N LEU A 172 6.30 0.07 6.84
CA LEU A 172 5.90 1.42 6.44
C LEU A 172 4.99 2.12 7.46
N ALA A 173 4.51 1.42 8.51
CA ALA A 173 3.59 1.99 9.50
C ALA A 173 4.09 3.31 10.11
N GLY A 174 5.39 3.39 10.42
CA GLY A 174 6.00 4.62 10.93
C GLY A 174 6.05 5.77 9.92
N ASP A 175 6.18 5.47 8.63
CA ASP A 175 6.21 6.47 7.55
C ASP A 175 4.81 7.07 7.31
N VAL A 176 3.75 6.25 7.32
CA VAL A 176 2.36 6.75 7.19
C VAL A 176 1.92 7.52 8.43
N ASP A 177 2.32 7.10 9.63
CA ASP A 177 2.11 7.87 10.86
C ASP A 177 2.82 9.21 10.81
N THR A 178 4.04 9.23 10.28
CA THR A 178 4.81 10.47 10.10
C THR A 178 4.08 11.40 9.13
N LEU A 179 3.61 10.91 7.98
CA LEU A 179 2.87 11.74 7.02
C LEU A 179 1.62 12.36 7.65
N ALA A 180 0.81 11.56 8.36
CA ALA A 180 -0.36 12.05 9.06
C ALA A 180 0.00 13.12 10.10
N ALA A 181 1.03 12.89 10.91
CA ALA A 181 1.51 13.87 11.88
C ALA A 181 1.93 15.19 11.21
N LYS A 182 2.63 15.15 10.07
CA LYS A 182 3.04 16.35 9.33
C LYS A 182 1.86 17.12 8.71
N ILE A 183 0.77 16.43 8.39
CA ILE A 183 -0.46 17.07 7.94
C ILE A 183 -1.19 17.72 9.12
N ASP A 184 -1.30 17.02 10.25
CA ASP A 184 -1.93 17.56 11.47
C ASP A 184 -1.17 18.77 12.03
N ASP A 185 0.17 18.70 12.07
CA ASP A 185 1.06 19.82 12.45
C ASP A 185 0.85 21.06 11.55
N ASN A 186 0.42 20.86 10.30
CA ASN A 186 0.05 21.92 9.36
C ASN A 186 -1.45 22.30 9.44
N GLY A 187 -2.11 21.99 10.55
CA GLY A 187 -3.53 22.28 10.78
C GLY A 187 -4.47 21.50 9.88
N GLY A 188 -4.09 20.29 9.46
CA GLY A 188 -4.86 19.44 8.55
C GLY A 188 -4.79 19.88 7.07
N THR A 189 -3.89 20.80 6.73
CA THR A 189 -3.74 21.30 5.35
C THR A 189 -2.72 20.47 4.58
N VAL A 190 -3.15 19.96 3.43
CA VAL A 190 -2.30 19.23 2.48
C VAL A 190 -1.54 20.19 1.58
N ALA A 191 -0.27 19.88 1.30
CA ALA A 191 0.54 20.58 0.31
C ALA A 191 -0.14 20.57 -1.08
N GLU A 192 -0.06 21.68 -1.80
CA GLU A 192 -0.63 21.76 -3.15
C GLU A 192 0.04 20.74 -4.09
N GLY A 193 -0.78 20.00 -4.85
CA GLY A 193 -0.32 19.02 -5.82
C GLY A 193 0.05 17.66 -5.25
N LEU A 194 0.03 17.47 -3.92
CA LEU A 194 0.26 16.16 -3.30
C LEU A 194 -0.97 15.26 -3.46
N ASP A 195 -0.75 14.03 -3.93
CA ASP A 195 -1.81 13.01 -4.05
C ASP A 195 -2.09 12.33 -2.72
N ILE A 196 -2.76 13.08 -1.83
CA ILE A 196 -3.14 12.58 -0.51
C ILE A 196 -4.15 11.41 -0.57
N ALA A 197 -4.88 11.28 -1.69
CA ALA A 197 -5.86 10.21 -1.85
C ALA A 197 -5.17 8.86 -1.92
N THR A 198 -4.15 8.73 -2.78
CA THR A 198 -3.33 7.52 -2.90
C THR A 198 -2.57 7.23 -1.60
N MET A 199 -2.05 8.25 -0.93
CA MET A 199 -1.37 8.09 0.36
C MET A 199 -2.31 7.58 1.47
N ALA A 200 -3.56 8.05 1.51
CA ALA A 200 -4.55 7.58 2.48
C ALA A 200 -4.91 6.10 2.26
N GLN A 201 -5.01 5.68 0.99
CA GLN A 201 -5.26 4.28 0.64
C GLN A 201 -4.09 3.38 1.02
N THR A 202 -2.86 3.82 0.71
CA THR A 202 -1.63 3.15 1.16
C THR A 202 -1.63 2.96 2.66
N ALA A 203 -1.94 4.02 3.42
CA ALA A 203 -2.01 3.95 4.87
C ALA A 203 -3.07 2.97 5.36
N ALA A 204 -4.23 2.86 4.71
CA ALA A 204 -5.24 1.87 5.08
C ALA A 204 -4.73 0.43 4.95
N ILE A 205 -3.95 0.13 3.90
CA ILE A 205 -3.34 -1.19 3.72
C ILE A 205 -2.30 -1.44 4.81
N VAL A 206 -1.40 -0.48 5.04
CA VAL A 206 -0.35 -0.58 6.06
C VAL A 206 -0.94 -0.77 7.46
N LYS A 207 -1.95 0.04 7.83
CA LYS A 207 -2.66 -0.07 9.12
C LYS A 207 -3.48 -1.34 9.24
N PHE A 208 -4.00 -1.86 8.14
CA PHE A 208 -4.61 -3.18 8.15
C PHE A 208 -3.58 -4.25 8.54
N VAL A 209 -2.41 -4.27 7.91
CA VAL A 209 -1.36 -5.26 8.24
C VAL A 209 -0.96 -5.15 9.71
N GLU A 210 -0.86 -3.92 10.24
CA GLU A 210 -0.52 -3.67 11.65
C GLU A 210 -1.54 -4.26 12.66
N ILE A 211 -2.82 -4.38 12.30
CA ILE A 211 -3.85 -4.98 13.20
C ILE A 211 -3.90 -6.51 13.13
N VAL A 212 -3.12 -7.13 12.24
CA VAL A 212 -3.01 -8.59 12.13
C VAL A 212 -1.92 -9.08 13.07
N ASP A 213 -2.32 -9.67 14.20
CA ASP A 213 -1.37 -10.27 15.14
C ASP A 213 -1.15 -11.76 14.80
N PRO A 214 0.08 -12.19 14.46
CA PRO A 214 0.36 -13.58 14.13
C PRO A 214 0.14 -14.53 15.32
N ALA A 215 -0.31 -15.75 15.04
CA ALA A 215 -0.48 -16.79 16.03
C ALA A 215 0.86 -17.25 16.62
N VAL A 216 0.79 -17.90 17.79
CA VAL A 216 1.97 -18.49 18.43
C VAL A 216 2.56 -19.58 17.54
N GLY A 217 3.71 -19.30 16.94
CA GLY A 217 4.38 -20.22 16.02
C GLY A 217 5.03 -19.51 14.84
N TYR A 218 4.48 -18.34 14.46
CA TYR A 218 5.03 -17.47 13.42
C TYR A 218 5.94 -16.40 14.03
N ALA A 219 6.99 -16.03 13.30
CA ALA A 219 7.90 -14.96 13.70
C ALA A 219 7.39 -13.58 13.25
N THR A 220 6.65 -13.52 12.14
CA THR A 220 6.15 -12.28 11.55
C THR A 220 4.71 -12.41 11.04
N THR A 221 4.09 -11.26 10.76
CA THR A 221 2.75 -11.15 10.16
C THR A 221 2.76 -11.71 8.74
N GLY A 222 3.82 -11.45 7.98
CA GLY A 222 4.02 -11.95 6.63
C GLY A 222 4.08 -13.46 6.56
N GLU A 223 4.83 -14.12 7.47
CA GLU A 223 4.88 -15.58 7.54
C GLU A 223 3.47 -16.18 7.76
N ALA A 224 2.69 -15.61 8.69
CA ALA A 224 1.34 -16.09 8.97
C ALA A 224 0.37 -15.92 7.79
N ILE A 225 0.47 -14.80 7.06
CA ILE A 225 -0.34 -14.53 5.88
C ILE A 225 0.07 -15.45 4.71
N ALA A 226 1.37 -15.66 4.50
CA ALA A 226 1.88 -16.49 3.43
C ALA A 226 1.45 -17.96 3.60
N ASP A 227 1.59 -18.52 4.81
CA ASP A 227 1.16 -19.89 5.11
C ASP A 227 -0.36 -20.04 4.95
N LEU A 228 -1.15 -19.03 5.38
CA LEU A 228 -2.59 -19.01 5.15
C LEU A 228 -2.93 -19.02 3.64
N VAL A 229 -2.23 -18.22 2.85
CA VAL A 229 -2.43 -18.15 1.39
C VAL A 229 -2.06 -19.48 0.73
N GLU A 230 -0.96 -20.13 1.15
CA GLU A 230 -0.57 -21.45 0.65
C GLU A 230 -1.62 -22.51 0.97
N ASP A 231 -2.09 -22.57 2.23
CA ASP A 231 -3.08 -23.55 2.64
C ASP A 231 -4.46 -23.31 1.99
N LEU A 232 -4.83 -22.05 1.71
CA LEU A 232 -6.05 -21.72 0.96
C LEU A 232 -6.03 -22.21 -0.51
N LYS A 233 -4.86 -22.54 -1.06
CA LYS A 233 -4.78 -23.17 -2.39
C LYS A 233 -5.12 -24.66 -2.36
N ASP A 234 -5.16 -25.30 -1.18
CA ASP A 234 -5.62 -26.69 -1.06
C ASP A 234 -7.17 -26.72 -1.04
N PRO A 235 -7.82 -27.36 -2.04
CA PRO A 235 -9.29 -27.41 -2.12
C PRO A 235 -9.95 -28.18 -0.97
N ASP A 236 -9.20 -29.02 -0.26
CA ASP A 236 -9.70 -29.77 0.90
C ASP A 236 -9.45 -29.02 2.24
N PHE A 237 -8.82 -27.83 2.20
CA PHE A 237 -8.48 -27.06 3.39
C PHE A 237 -9.70 -26.37 4.01
N GLU A 238 -9.87 -26.52 5.33
CA GLU A 238 -10.89 -25.82 6.11
C GLU A 238 -10.20 -24.83 7.06
N PRO A 239 -10.07 -23.54 6.70
CA PRO A 239 -9.32 -22.57 7.49
C PRO A 239 -9.95 -22.34 8.87
N ASP A 240 -9.13 -22.42 9.93
CA ASP A 240 -9.38 -21.79 11.23
C ASP A 240 -8.40 -20.63 11.38
N MET A 241 -8.92 -19.39 11.47
CA MET A 241 -8.06 -18.22 11.57
C MET A 241 -7.14 -18.24 12.79
N ASN A 242 -7.52 -18.97 13.85
CA ASN A 242 -6.68 -19.08 15.05
C ASN A 242 -5.42 -19.91 14.83
N ASP A 243 -5.33 -20.64 13.71
CA ASP A 243 -4.13 -21.37 13.32
C ASP A 243 -3.05 -20.42 12.76
N TYR A 244 -3.43 -19.21 12.30
CA TYR A 244 -2.53 -18.23 11.68
C TYR A 244 -2.43 -16.92 12.47
N PHE A 245 -3.53 -16.47 13.08
CA PHE A 245 -3.60 -15.21 13.82
C PHE A 245 -3.98 -15.43 15.28
N ALA A 246 -3.42 -14.63 16.18
CA ALA A 246 -3.71 -14.71 17.62
C ALA A 246 -5.17 -14.36 17.94
N SER A 247 -5.79 -13.54 17.08
CA SER A 247 -7.22 -13.21 17.10
C SER A 247 -7.70 -12.82 15.70
N GLU A 248 -9.02 -12.85 15.51
CA GLU A 248 -9.63 -12.26 14.30
C GLU A 248 -9.32 -10.76 14.23
N PRO A 249 -8.77 -10.24 13.12
CA PRO A 249 -8.44 -8.83 12.97
C PRO A 249 -9.69 -7.94 13.16
N ASP A 250 -9.57 -6.91 14.00
CA ASP A 250 -10.66 -5.97 14.27
C ASP A 250 -10.71 -4.87 13.22
N ILE A 251 -11.21 -5.17 12.02
CA ILE A 251 -11.28 -4.20 10.91
C ILE A 251 -12.02 -2.92 11.31
N ALA A 252 -13.02 -3.01 12.19
CA ALA A 252 -13.77 -1.85 12.64
C ALA A 252 -12.91 -0.87 13.43
N SER A 253 -11.83 -1.32 14.08
CA SER A 253 -10.92 -0.44 14.81
C SER A 253 -10.13 0.50 13.88
N LEU A 254 -10.00 0.19 12.59
CA LEU A 254 -9.34 1.06 11.61
C LEU A 254 -10.07 2.41 11.45
N ALA A 255 -11.39 2.45 11.65
CA ALA A 255 -12.13 3.70 11.61
C ALA A 255 -11.77 4.66 12.78
N ASP A 256 -11.32 4.09 13.89
CA ASP A 256 -10.87 4.82 15.07
C ASP A 256 -9.36 5.14 15.06
N ASP A 257 -8.63 4.67 14.04
CA ASP A 257 -7.19 4.93 13.90
C ASP A 257 -6.92 6.42 13.59
N PRO A 258 -6.10 7.12 14.40
CA PRO A 258 -5.89 8.56 14.25
C PRO A 258 -5.12 8.93 12.96
N THR A 259 -4.26 8.04 12.47
CA THR A 259 -3.51 8.22 11.23
C THR A 259 -4.47 8.15 10.05
N LEU A 260 -5.34 7.14 10.00
CA LEU A 260 -6.37 7.01 8.98
C LEU A 260 -7.38 8.16 9.04
N GLN A 261 -7.84 8.56 10.23
CA GLN A 261 -8.71 9.73 10.40
C GLN A 261 -8.11 10.98 9.80
N THR A 262 -6.83 11.24 10.06
CA THR A 262 -6.12 12.40 9.51
C THR A 262 -6.04 12.33 7.99
N LEU A 263 -5.54 11.21 7.45
CA LEU A 263 -5.29 11.07 6.01
C LEU A 263 -6.58 11.05 5.18
N PHE A 264 -7.61 10.32 5.62
CA PHE A 264 -8.88 10.28 4.91
C PHE A 264 -9.63 11.61 5.00
N THR A 265 -9.57 12.31 6.14
CA THR A 265 -10.14 13.67 6.23
C THR A 265 -9.43 14.63 5.28
N ALA A 266 -8.10 14.58 5.25
CA ALA A 266 -7.28 15.38 4.36
C ALA A 266 -7.56 15.08 2.88
N ALA A 267 -7.85 13.82 2.55
CA ALA A 267 -8.25 13.38 1.22
C ALA A 267 -9.72 13.60 0.86
N GLY A 268 -10.55 14.08 1.80
CA GLY A 268 -12.00 14.23 1.59
C GLY A 268 -12.76 12.90 1.49
N MET A 269 -12.19 11.82 2.05
CA MET A 269 -12.69 10.44 2.05
C MET A 269 -13.36 10.02 3.36
N GLY A 270 -13.86 10.96 4.17
CA GLY A 270 -14.48 10.66 5.48
C GLY A 270 -15.58 9.59 5.39
N ASP A 271 -16.33 9.55 4.29
CA ASP A 271 -17.39 8.57 4.05
C ASP A 271 -16.88 7.11 3.98
N LEU A 272 -15.62 6.89 3.57
CA LEU A 272 -15.00 5.56 3.55
C LEU A 272 -14.64 5.09 4.96
N LEU A 273 -14.21 5.99 5.86
CA LEU A 273 -14.01 5.66 7.27
C LEU A 273 -15.32 5.29 7.97
N GLU A 274 -16.41 5.99 7.65
CA GLU A 274 -17.74 5.66 8.19
C GLU A 274 -18.20 4.27 7.73
N GLN A 275 -17.90 3.89 6.48
CA GLN A 275 -18.17 2.53 5.98
C GLN A 275 -17.35 1.46 6.71
N LEU A 276 -16.07 1.74 7.01
CA LEU A 276 -15.22 0.83 7.79
C LEU A 276 -15.73 0.61 9.22
N SER A 277 -16.39 1.61 9.81
CA SER A 277 -17.01 1.50 11.13
C SER A 277 -18.30 0.64 11.16
N GLY A 278 -18.75 0.12 10.01
CA GLY A 278 -19.97 -0.68 9.90
C GLY A 278 -21.26 0.16 9.80
N GLY A 279 -21.18 1.38 9.26
CA GLY A 279 -22.35 2.24 9.04
C GLY A 279 -23.33 1.64 8.02
N ASP A 280 -24.44 1.08 8.52
CA ASP A 280 -25.62 0.66 7.74
C ASP A 280 -26.05 1.78 6.77
N SER A 281 -26.01 1.50 5.46
CA SER A 281 -26.77 2.21 4.43
C SER A 281 -27.91 1.34 3.91
#